data_AF-A0A2N2JKZ0-F1
#
_entry.id   AF-A0A2N2JKZ0-F1
#
_cell.length_a   1.000
_cell.length_b   1.000
_cell.length_c   1.000
_cell.angle_alpha   90.00
_cell.angle_beta   90.00
_cell.angle_gamma   90.00
#
_symmetry.space_group_name_H-M   'P 1'
#
loop_
_entity.id
_entity.type
_entity.pdbx_description
1 polymer ?
#
loop_
_entity_poly.entity_id
_entity_poly.type
_entity_poly.pdbx_seq_one_letter_code
_entity_poly.pdbx_strand_id
1 'polypeptide(L)'
;MAPLGGAAALLPPPDEDPAPGEQRVGLGPADLRPGGGCHYTGCASDADCAVANTVGGTGTCEPVGAGWDLCVASCATPADCASKSGVTAFDADNYACEGGHCRYEGCNTDGECSGSFQDATYACNQALAYPICMKRCGGPADCTSPTASSLYDASHYACDAGFCRYTGCRSAGECASTGLAGYLCVAP
;
A
#
# COMPACT_ATOMS: atom_id res chain seq x y z
N MET A 1 57.13 -16.22 -6.79
CA MET A 1 56.53 -16.65 -8.07
C MET A 1 55.19 -17.32 -7.73
N ALA A 2 54.11 -16.81 -8.34
CA ALA A 2 52.69 -17.22 -8.19
C ALA A 2 52.43 -18.63 -8.82
N PRO A 3 51.20 -19.24 -8.84
CA PRO A 3 49.82 -18.69 -8.69
C PRO A 3 48.92 -19.44 -7.66
N LEU A 4 47.94 -18.78 -7.02
CA LEU A 4 46.52 -18.56 -7.41
C LEU A 4 45.73 -19.81 -7.82
N GLY A 5 44.73 -20.18 -7.01
CA GLY A 5 43.66 -21.14 -7.33
C GLY A 5 42.43 -20.84 -6.49
N GLY A 6 41.42 -20.21 -7.10
CA GLY A 6 40.14 -19.85 -6.48
C GLY A 6 39.17 -21.03 -6.40
N ALA A 7 38.41 -21.10 -5.31
CA ALA A 7 37.24 -21.96 -5.19
C ALA A 7 35.99 -21.09 -5.38
N ALA A 8 35.28 -21.34 -6.48
CA ALA A 8 33.94 -20.83 -6.72
C ALA A 8 32.96 -21.52 -5.76
N ALA A 9 32.27 -20.75 -4.92
CA ALA A 9 31.12 -21.24 -4.18
C ALA A 9 29.93 -21.34 -5.14
N LEU A 10 29.37 -22.55 -5.23
CA LEU A 10 28.18 -22.87 -6.00
C LEU A 10 26.99 -22.08 -5.44
N LEU A 11 26.34 -21.31 -6.30
CA LEU A 11 25.03 -20.70 -6.03
C LEU A 11 23.97 -21.81 -5.92
N PRO A 12 23.01 -21.70 -4.99
CA PRO A 12 21.82 -22.56 -5.02
C PRO A 12 20.95 -22.25 -6.26
N PRO A 13 20.19 -23.25 -6.77
CA PRO A 13 19.36 -23.08 -7.96
C PRO A 13 18.17 -22.13 -7.72
N PRO A 14 17.64 -21.49 -8.78
CA PRO A 14 16.40 -20.73 -8.70
C PRO A 14 15.20 -21.68 -8.65
N ASP A 15 14.12 -21.22 -8.03
CA ASP A 15 12.77 -21.79 -8.08
C ASP A 15 12.54 -23.10 -7.29
N GLU A 16 12.26 -22.97 -5.99
CA GLU A 16 11.40 -23.93 -5.29
C GLU A 16 10.04 -23.26 -5.02
N ASP A 17 8.98 -23.82 -5.61
CA ASP A 17 7.59 -23.44 -5.35
C ASP A 17 7.25 -23.58 -3.85
N PRO A 18 6.52 -22.64 -3.25
CA PRO A 18 6.06 -22.80 -1.87
C PRO A 18 5.07 -23.97 -1.73
N ALA A 19 5.16 -24.67 -0.60
CA ALA A 19 4.40 -25.88 -0.29
C ALA A 19 2.87 -25.65 -0.34
N PRO A 20 2.08 -26.67 -0.73
CA PRO A 20 0.63 -26.55 -0.85
C PRO A 20 -0.01 -26.45 0.54
N GLY A 21 -0.42 -25.23 0.94
CA GLY A 21 -1.17 -25.01 2.18
C GLY A 21 -1.08 -23.62 2.81
N GLU A 22 -0.08 -22.80 2.46
CA GLU A 22 -0.05 -21.38 2.84
C GLU A 22 -0.85 -20.55 1.82
N GLN A 23 -2.16 -20.44 2.00
CA GLN A 23 -2.88 -19.32 1.38
C GLN A 23 -2.54 -18.05 2.15
N ARG A 24 -1.37 -17.47 1.86
CA ARG A 24 -1.19 -16.03 2.05
C ARG A 24 -2.06 -15.39 0.99
N VAL A 25 -3.22 -14.89 1.40
CA VAL A 25 -4.20 -14.22 0.55
C VAL A 25 -3.61 -12.87 0.15
N GLY A 26 -2.57 -12.90 -0.68
CA GLY A 26 -1.99 -11.74 -1.31
C GLY A 26 -3.01 -11.17 -2.28
N LEU A 27 -3.13 -9.85 -2.31
CA LEU A 27 -3.80 -9.14 -3.39
C LEU A 27 -3.13 -9.61 -4.68
N GLY A 28 -3.84 -10.44 -5.45
CA GLY A 28 -3.30 -10.99 -6.68
C GLY A 28 -3.20 -9.88 -7.73
N PRO A 29 -2.38 -10.07 -8.79
CA PRO A 29 -2.39 -9.19 -9.96
C PRO A 29 -3.78 -9.14 -10.66
N ALA A 30 -4.71 -10.03 -10.31
CA ALA A 30 -6.10 -9.99 -10.75
C ALA A 30 -6.97 -8.97 -9.98
N ASP A 31 -6.53 -8.49 -8.81
CA ASP A 31 -7.19 -7.41 -8.05
C ASP A 31 -6.59 -6.03 -8.34
N LEU A 32 -5.52 -5.95 -9.13
CA LEU A 32 -5.09 -4.74 -9.81
C LEU A 32 -6.07 -4.46 -10.95
N ARG A 33 -7.16 -3.77 -10.58
CA ARG A 33 -8.22 -3.32 -11.49
C ARG A 33 -7.62 -2.48 -12.63
N PRO A 34 -8.22 -2.49 -13.84
CA PRO A 34 -7.71 -1.77 -15.00
C PRO A 34 -7.71 -0.26 -14.75
N GLY A 35 -6.55 0.27 -14.39
CA GLY A 35 -6.29 1.69 -14.23
C GLY A 35 -4.80 1.90 -13.98
N GLY A 36 -4.10 2.55 -14.90
CA GLY A 36 -2.64 2.61 -14.86
C GLY A 36 -2.09 3.38 -13.67
N GLY A 37 -1.23 2.83 -12.80
CA GLY A 37 -0.79 3.52 -11.58
C GLY A 37 0.56 4.24 -11.74
N CYS A 38 0.81 5.29 -10.93
CA CYS A 38 2.17 5.69 -10.60
C CYS A 38 2.73 4.64 -9.61
N HIS A 39 3.69 3.84 -10.08
CA HIS A 39 4.17 2.66 -9.34
C HIS A 39 5.30 3.02 -8.36
N TYR A 40 5.14 2.67 -7.08
CA TYR A 40 6.22 2.67 -6.09
C TYR A 40 6.93 1.31 -6.10
N THR A 41 8.23 1.27 -6.32
CA THR A 41 8.97 0.00 -6.47
C THR A 41 9.10 -0.85 -5.21
N GLY A 42 8.51 -0.44 -4.09
CA GLY A 42 8.60 -1.16 -2.81
C GLY A 42 9.91 -0.91 -2.07
N CYS A 43 10.10 -1.64 -0.98
CA CYS A 43 11.39 -1.78 -0.31
C CYS A 43 12.23 -2.85 -1.02
N ALA A 44 13.55 -2.74 -0.97
CA ALA A 44 14.46 -3.78 -1.46
C ALA A 44 15.08 -4.59 -0.31
N SER A 45 15.03 -4.06 0.91
CA SER A 45 15.56 -4.71 2.12
C SER A 45 14.97 -4.14 3.40
N ASP A 46 15.11 -4.86 4.51
CA ASP A 46 14.75 -4.37 5.85
C ASP A 46 15.44 -3.05 6.22
N ALA A 47 16.63 -2.80 5.66
CA ALA A 47 17.35 -1.55 5.89
C ALA A 47 16.60 -0.33 5.32
N ASP A 48 15.85 -0.50 4.24
CA ASP A 48 15.00 0.56 3.66
C ASP A 48 13.84 0.90 4.62
N CYS A 49 13.37 -0.10 5.35
CA CYS A 49 12.24 0.01 6.28
C CYS A 49 12.63 0.55 7.67
N ALA A 50 13.93 0.60 7.98
CA ALA A 50 14.42 1.21 9.21
C ALA A 50 14.31 2.76 9.21
N VAL A 51 14.22 3.39 8.02
CA VAL A 51 14.17 4.85 7.86
C VAL A 51 12.75 5.36 7.57
N ALA A 52 11.87 4.51 7.03
CA ALA A 52 10.58 4.92 6.47
C ALA A 52 9.41 5.01 7.46
N ASN A 53 9.47 4.37 8.64
CA ASN A 53 8.30 4.26 9.52
C ASN A 53 8.26 5.32 10.62
N THR A 54 7.44 6.36 10.41
CA THR A 54 6.87 7.23 11.46
C THR A 54 5.80 6.52 12.30
N VAL A 55 5.41 5.28 11.94
CA VAL A 55 4.52 4.43 12.72
C VAL A 55 5.34 3.51 13.64
N GLY A 56 6.05 4.11 14.60
CA GLY A 56 6.37 3.50 15.90
C GLY A 56 7.27 2.26 16.00
N GLY A 57 7.90 1.73 14.94
CA GLY A 57 8.73 0.52 15.06
C GLY A 57 9.72 0.25 13.92
N THR A 58 10.64 -0.71 14.13
CA THR A 58 11.50 -1.28 13.08
C THR A 58 10.63 -2.07 12.11
N GLY A 59 10.56 -1.64 10.84
CA GLY A 59 9.85 -2.38 9.81
C GLY A 59 10.72 -3.46 9.15
N THR A 60 10.12 -4.54 8.68
CA THR A 60 10.75 -5.51 7.77
C THR A 60 10.18 -5.32 6.37
N CYS A 61 10.98 -5.66 5.36
CA CYS A 61 10.56 -5.65 3.97
C CYS A 61 9.89 -6.99 3.64
N GLU A 62 8.56 -6.98 3.52
CA GLU A 62 7.78 -8.21 3.35
C GLU A 62 7.03 -8.23 2.02
N PRO A 63 6.94 -9.40 1.36
CA PRO A 63 6.10 -9.56 0.19
C PRO A 63 4.62 -9.48 0.59
N VAL A 64 3.87 -8.56 -0.01
CA VAL A 64 2.43 -8.37 0.26
C VAL A 64 1.52 -8.95 -0.84
N GLY A 65 2.09 -9.70 -1.78
CA GLY A 65 1.40 -10.25 -2.95
C GLY A 65 1.68 -9.45 -4.23
N ALA A 66 1.27 -9.99 -5.37
CA ALA A 66 1.43 -9.40 -6.72
C ALA A 66 2.86 -8.95 -7.12
N GLY A 67 3.90 -9.47 -6.45
CA GLY A 67 5.30 -9.11 -6.72
C GLY A 67 5.76 -7.81 -6.07
N TRP A 68 5.12 -7.40 -4.97
CA TRP A 68 5.43 -6.17 -4.25
C TRP A 68 5.94 -6.47 -2.86
N ASP A 69 6.99 -5.76 -2.47
CA ASP A 69 7.52 -5.76 -1.12
C ASP A 69 7.22 -4.42 -0.45
N LEU A 70 6.60 -4.46 0.73
CA LEU A 70 6.28 -3.28 1.52
C LEU A 70 6.93 -3.35 2.89
N CYS A 71 7.23 -2.17 3.45
CA CYS A 71 7.66 -2.07 4.83
C CYS A 71 6.50 -2.35 5.78
N VAL A 72 6.56 -3.47 6.48
CA VAL A 72 5.56 -3.88 7.47
C VAL A 72 6.11 -3.65 8.87
N ALA A 73 5.35 -2.96 9.73
CA ALA A 73 5.76 -2.72 11.10
C ALA A 73 5.74 -4.02 11.92
N SER A 74 6.74 -4.20 12.79
CA SER A 74 6.75 -5.29 13.76
C SER A 74 5.80 -5.01 14.93
N CYS A 75 5.23 -6.05 15.53
CA CYS A 75 4.35 -5.94 16.69
C CYS A 75 4.44 -7.14 17.63
N ALA A 76 4.09 -6.93 18.89
CA ALA A 76 3.70 -7.99 19.82
C ALA A 76 2.19 -8.00 20.04
N THR A 77 1.53 -6.85 19.87
CA THR A 77 0.09 -6.65 20.00
C THR A 77 -0.42 -5.66 18.94
N PRO A 78 -1.73 -5.65 18.62
CA PRO A 78 -2.31 -4.64 17.73
C PRO A 78 -2.03 -3.18 18.12
N ALA A 79 -1.86 -2.90 19.42
CA ALA A 79 -1.56 -1.55 19.90
C ALA A 79 -0.18 -1.03 19.46
N ASP A 80 0.74 -1.93 19.10
CA ASP A 80 2.05 -1.54 18.57
C ASP A 80 1.91 -0.97 17.14
N CYS A 81 0.90 -1.43 16.40
CA CYS A 81 0.59 -1.03 15.02
C CYS A 81 -0.15 0.31 14.91
N ALA A 82 -0.78 0.73 16.00
CA ALA A 82 -1.56 1.95 16.04
C ALA A 82 -0.70 3.18 15.73
N SER A 83 -1.20 4.05 14.85
CA SER A 83 -0.63 5.35 14.59
C SER A 83 -0.53 6.17 15.89
N LYS A 84 0.65 6.73 16.14
CA LYS A 84 0.89 7.55 17.33
C LYS A 84 0.23 8.93 17.25
N SER A 85 -0.31 9.32 16.09
CA SER A 85 -1.02 10.59 15.91
C SER A 85 -2.48 10.56 16.37
N GLY A 86 -2.99 9.43 16.87
CA GLY A 86 -4.37 9.33 17.37
C GLY A 86 -5.43 9.37 16.26
N VAL A 87 -5.03 8.99 15.05
CA VAL A 87 -5.91 8.93 13.87
C VAL A 87 -6.70 7.63 13.96
N THR A 88 -8.02 7.74 14.08
CA THR A 88 -8.92 6.65 14.49
C THR A 88 -9.02 5.51 13.48
N ALA A 89 -8.87 5.76 12.18
CA ALA A 89 -8.84 4.70 11.16
C ALA A 89 -7.53 3.90 11.14
N PHE A 90 -6.55 4.29 11.96
CA PHE A 90 -5.26 3.63 12.10
C PHE A 90 -4.93 3.39 13.57
N ASP A 91 -5.94 3.21 14.42
CA ASP A 91 -5.71 2.84 15.81
C ASP A 91 -5.68 1.31 15.99
N ALA A 92 -5.52 0.85 17.23
CA ALA A 92 -5.27 -0.55 17.54
C ALA A 92 -6.37 -1.52 17.09
N ASP A 93 -7.63 -1.07 16.99
CA ASP A 93 -8.75 -1.95 16.62
C ASP A 93 -8.88 -2.19 15.11
N ASN A 94 -8.04 -1.52 14.32
CA ASN A 94 -7.97 -1.64 12.87
C ASN A 94 -6.80 -2.53 12.42
N TYR A 95 -6.10 -3.19 13.35
CA TYR A 95 -4.95 -4.04 13.07
C TYR A 95 -5.03 -5.38 13.80
N ALA A 96 -4.47 -6.40 13.16
CA ALA A 96 -4.04 -7.63 13.80
C ALA A 96 -2.51 -7.66 13.90
N CYS A 97 -2.02 -8.31 14.95
CA CYS A 97 -0.62 -8.66 15.06
C CYS A 97 -0.44 -10.15 14.78
N GLU A 98 0.03 -10.48 13.58
CA GLU A 98 0.15 -11.85 13.11
C GLU A 98 1.57 -12.19 12.73
N GLY A 99 2.09 -13.29 13.28
CA GLY A 99 3.49 -13.68 13.04
C GLY A 99 4.52 -12.64 13.50
N GLY A 100 4.14 -11.67 14.33
CA GLY A 100 4.99 -10.55 14.73
C GLY A 100 4.90 -9.33 13.82
N HIS A 101 3.97 -9.30 12.87
CA HIS A 101 3.80 -8.23 11.88
C HIS A 101 2.41 -7.60 11.95
N CYS A 102 2.37 -6.28 11.76
CA CYS A 102 1.14 -5.51 11.69
C CYS A 102 0.40 -5.76 10.38
N ARG A 103 -0.80 -6.35 10.46
CA ARG A 103 -1.72 -6.45 9.34
C ARG A 103 -2.87 -5.49 9.54
N TYR A 104 -3.05 -4.56 8.61
CA TYR A 104 -4.21 -3.68 8.61
C TYR A 104 -5.46 -4.49 8.25
N GLU A 105 -6.48 -4.44 9.10
CA GLU A 105 -7.75 -5.15 8.90
C GLU A 105 -8.81 -4.25 8.26
N GLY A 106 -8.56 -2.94 8.25
CA GLY A 106 -9.47 -1.97 7.68
C GLY A 106 -10.12 -1.09 8.73
N CYS A 107 -10.86 -0.09 8.26
CA CYS A 107 -11.71 0.73 9.10
C CYS A 107 -12.95 -0.07 9.56
N ASN A 108 -13.46 0.29 10.73
CA ASN A 108 -14.68 -0.26 11.32
C ASN A 108 -15.89 0.66 11.07
N THR A 109 -15.69 1.98 11.04
CA THR A 109 -16.80 2.94 10.94
C THR A 109 -16.54 4.14 10.04
N ASP A 110 -17.62 4.75 9.52
CA ASP A 110 -17.54 6.05 8.83
C ASP A 110 -16.99 7.16 9.74
N GLY A 111 -17.23 7.04 11.05
CA GLY A 111 -16.71 7.96 12.06
C GLY A 111 -15.19 7.96 12.14
N GLU A 112 -14.56 6.80 12.02
CA GLU A 112 -13.10 6.71 11.95
C GLU A 112 -12.54 7.42 10.73
N CYS A 113 -13.14 7.19 9.56
CA CYS A 113 -12.67 7.79 8.32
C CYS A 113 -12.85 9.31 8.32
N SER A 114 -14.05 9.78 8.66
CA SER A 114 -14.31 11.22 8.72
C SER A 114 -13.46 11.93 9.79
N GLY A 115 -13.22 11.29 10.93
CA GLY A 115 -12.31 11.80 11.96
C GLY A 115 -10.86 11.83 11.52
N SER A 116 -10.41 10.78 10.80
CA SER A 116 -9.03 10.63 10.36
C SER A 116 -8.62 11.62 9.28
N PHE A 117 -9.52 11.87 8.34
CA PHE A 117 -9.31 12.82 7.24
C PHE A 117 -9.81 14.23 7.57
N GLN A 118 -10.45 14.43 8.73
CA GLN A 118 -11.12 15.67 9.12
C GLN A 118 -12.10 16.16 8.05
N ASP A 119 -12.77 15.22 7.38
CA ASP A 119 -13.65 15.44 6.24
C ASP A 119 -14.82 14.46 6.29
N ALA A 120 -16.02 14.98 6.49
CA ALA A 120 -17.26 14.20 6.59
C ALA A 120 -17.63 13.44 5.31
N THR A 121 -16.96 13.73 4.19
CA THR A 121 -17.15 12.99 2.94
C THR A 121 -16.38 11.67 2.92
N TYR A 122 -15.43 11.43 3.83
CA TYR A 122 -14.78 10.13 3.97
C TYR A 122 -15.63 9.17 4.79
N ALA A 123 -15.75 7.96 4.28
CA ALA A 123 -16.50 6.88 4.89
C ALA A 123 -15.78 5.55 4.72
N CYS A 124 -16.14 4.59 5.56
CA CYS A 124 -15.53 3.28 5.52
C CYS A 124 -16.21 2.42 4.46
N ASN A 125 -15.47 2.03 3.42
CA ASN A 125 -16.02 1.18 2.38
C ASN A 125 -16.00 -0.29 2.80
N GLN A 126 -17.04 -0.68 3.54
CA GLN A 126 -17.26 -2.04 4.05
C GLN A 126 -17.52 -3.10 2.95
N ALA A 127 -17.62 -2.71 1.68
CA ALA A 127 -17.85 -3.65 0.56
C ALA A 127 -16.55 -4.27 0.01
N LEU A 128 -15.38 -3.87 0.51
CA LEU A 128 -14.08 -4.42 0.12
C LEU A 128 -13.66 -5.54 1.07
N ALA A 129 -12.78 -6.43 0.60
CA ALA A 129 -12.21 -7.49 1.44
C ALA A 129 -11.45 -6.94 2.66
N TYR A 130 -10.86 -5.75 2.50
CA TYR A 130 -10.29 -4.94 3.57
C TYR A 130 -10.98 -3.58 3.51
N PRO A 131 -11.86 -3.24 4.46
CA PRO A 131 -12.54 -1.96 4.47
C PRO A 131 -11.53 -0.82 4.53
N ILE A 132 -11.58 0.12 3.60
CA ILE A 132 -10.67 1.28 3.62
C ILE A 132 -11.48 2.56 3.63
N CYS A 133 -10.89 3.60 4.20
CA CYS A 133 -11.45 4.93 4.14
C CYS A 133 -11.39 5.46 2.72
N MET A 134 -12.55 5.74 2.15
CA MET A 134 -12.71 6.27 0.80
C MET A 134 -13.61 7.50 0.85
N LYS A 135 -13.29 8.48 -0.01
CA LYS A 135 -14.15 9.65 -0.19
C LYS A 135 -15.43 9.23 -0.93
N ARG A 136 -16.59 9.66 -0.41
CA ARG A 136 -17.88 9.50 -1.06
C ARG A 136 -18.00 10.45 -2.26
N CYS A 137 -18.80 10.06 -3.24
CA CYS A 137 -19.07 10.86 -4.42
C CYS A 137 -20.49 10.65 -4.96
N GLY A 138 -21.01 11.67 -5.62
CA GLY A 138 -22.06 11.58 -6.63
C GLY A 138 -21.49 11.59 -8.07
N GLY A 139 -20.25 12.07 -8.24
CA GLY A 139 -19.50 11.98 -9.50
C GLY A 139 -18.00 12.25 -9.33
N PRO A 140 -17.18 12.08 -10.38
CA PRO A 140 -15.72 12.22 -10.30
C PRO A 140 -15.23 13.60 -9.81
N ALA A 141 -16.03 14.66 -10.02
CA ALA A 141 -15.70 16.00 -9.54
C ALA A 141 -15.56 16.06 -8.00
N ASP A 142 -16.32 15.24 -7.26
CA ASP A 142 -16.29 15.19 -5.80
C ASP A 142 -14.98 14.57 -5.27
N CYS A 143 -14.28 13.81 -6.12
CA CYS A 143 -13.05 13.10 -5.77
C CYS A 143 -11.80 13.96 -5.83
N THR A 144 -11.94 15.17 -6.35
CA THR A 144 -10.81 16.09 -6.52
C THR A 144 -10.43 16.78 -5.21
N SER A 145 -9.17 17.22 -5.12
CA SER A 145 -8.76 18.23 -4.16
C SER A 145 -8.47 19.54 -4.90
N PRO A 146 -8.92 20.70 -4.38
CA PRO A 146 -8.74 22.00 -5.05
C PRO A 146 -7.26 22.43 -5.16
N THR A 147 -6.37 21.80 -4.39
CA THR A 147 -4.92 22.05 -4.43
C THR A 147 -4.14 20.92 -5.11
N ALA A 148 -4.84 19.94 -5.68
CA ALA A 148 -4.22 18.72 -6.17
C ALA A 148 -3.53 18.94 -7.52
N SER A 149 -2.46 18.19 -7.75
CA SER A 149 -1.82 18.14 -9.06
C SER A 149 -2.78 17.58 -10.12
N SER A 150 -2.40 17.66 -11.40
CA SER A 150 -3.22 17.11 -12.50
C SER A 150 -3.55 15.63 -12.32
N LEU A 151 -2.74 14.87 -11.57
CA LEU A 151 -3.02 13.47 -11.23
C LEU A 151 -4.25 13.26 -10.34
N TYR A 152 -4.71 14.28 -9.65
CA TYR A 152 -5.76 14.18 -8.64
C TYR A 152 -6.98 15.05 -9.02
N ASP A 153 -7.11 15.35 -10.32
CA ASP A 153 -8.29 15.98 -10.88
C ASP A 153 -9.38 14.95 -11.24
N ALA A 154 -10.55 15.45 -11.64
CA ALA A 154 -11.75 14.63 -11.85
C ALA A 154 -11.56 13.59 -12.95
N SER A 155 -10.60 13.79 -13.84
CA SER A 155 -10.33 12.90 -14.96
C SER A 155 -9.63 11.61 -14.50
N HIS A 156 -9.01 11.59 -13.33
CA HIS A 156 -8.36 10.40 -12.77
C HIS A 156 -9.23 9.63 -11.78
N TYR A 157 -10.52 9.93 -11.73
CA TYR A 157 -11.45 9.25 -10.84
C TYR A 157 -12.70 8.75 -11.55
N ALA A 158 -13.21 7.63 -11.06
CA ALA A 158 -14.56 7.15 -11.29
C ALA A 158 -15.34 7.20 -9.96
N CYS A 159 -16.65 7.41 -10.04
CA CYS A 159 -17.52 7.29 -8.89
C CYS A 159 -18.26 5.94 -8.95
N ASP A 160 -17.70 4.95 -8.25
CA ASP A 160 -18.20 3.58 -8.29
C ASP A 160 -18.86 3.23 -6.96
N ALA A 161 -20.13 2.82 -7.02
CA ALA A 161 -20.94 2.53 -5.83
C ALA A 161 -20.94 3.65 -4.77
N GLY A 162 -20.84 4.91 -5.20
CA GLY A 162 -20.83 6.07 -4.33
C GLY A 162 -19.46 6.38 -3.69
N PHE A 163 -18.38 5.71 -4.12
CA PHE A 163 -17.02 5.95 -3.64
C PHE A 163 -16.06 6.31 -4.78
N CYS A 164 -15.13 7.21 -4.47
CA CYS A 164 -14.08 7.65 -5.39
C CYS A 164 -13.07 6.55 -5.64
N ARG A 165 -13.05 6.00 -6.86
CA ARG A 165 -12.01 5.09 -7.32
C ARG A 165 -11.02 5.82 -8.20
N TYR A 166 -9.75 5.75 -7.84
CA TYR A 166 -8.67 6.23 -8.69
C TYR A 166 -8.57 5.34 -9.94
N THR A 167 -8.60 5.94 -11.13
CA THR A 167 -8.49 5.21 -12.41
C THR A 167 -7.06 5.20 -12.94
N GLY A 168 -6.12 5.78 -12.19
CA GLY A 168 -4.73 5.78 -12.60
C GLY A 168 -4.28 7.00 -13.39
N CYS A 169 -2.97 7.13 -13.57
CA CYS A 169 -2.35 8.00 -14.55
C CYS A 169 -2.66 7.55 -15.99
N ARG A 170 -2.63 8.52 -16.89
CA ARG A 170 -2.88 8.43 -18.33
C ARG A 170 -1.60 8.65 -19.13
N SER A 171 -0.56 9.21 -18.51
CA SER A 171 0.74 9.38 -19.14
C SER A 171 1.89 9.35 -18.14
N ALA A 172 3.10 9.00 -18.63
CA ALA A 172 4.32 9.08 -17.84
C ALA A 172 4.62 10.50 -17.31
N GLY A 173 4.20 11.54 -18.04
CA GLY A 173 4.37 12.93 -17.64
C GLY A 173 3.58 13.31 -16.38
N GLU A 174 2.45 12.64 -16.13
CA GLU A 174 1.65 12.92 -14.94
C GLU A 174 2.36 12.42 -13.67
N CYS A 175 2.95 11.23 -13.70
CA CYS A 175 3.74 10.71 -12.57
C CYS A 175 4.98 11.55 -12.30
N ALA A 176 5.67 12.02 -13.35
CA ALA A 176 6.83 12.91 -13.20
C ALA A 176 6.48 14.25 -12.53
N SER A 177 5.25 14.74 -12.68
CA SER A 177 4.81 16.02 -12.10
C SER A 177 4.59 15.99 -10.58
N THR A 178 4.59 14.80 -9.95
CA THR A 178 4.49 14.65 -8.48
C THR A 178 5.76 15.04 -7.74
N GLY A 179 6.90 15.15 -8.44
CA GLY A 179 8.21 15.30 -7.80
C GLY A 179 8.72 14.00 -7.14
N LEU A 180 8.00 12.89 -7.28
CA LEU A 180 8.44 11.58 -6.80
C LEU A 180 9.33 10.93 -7.88
N ALA A 181 10.64 10.95 -7.68
CA ALA A 181 11.57 10.22 -8.53
C ALA A 181 11.29 8.71 -8.48
N GLY A 182 11.31 8.04 -9.64
CA GLY A 182 11.14 6.59 -9.75
C GLY A 182 9.71 6.10 -10.04
N TYR A 183 8.72 6.99 -10.12
CA TYR A 183 7.35 6.61 -10.44
C TYR A 183 7.11 6.58 -11.95
N LEU A 184 6.79 5.40 -12.47
CA LEU A 184 6.39 5.20 -13.86
C LEU A 184 4.87 5.09 -13.94
N CYS A 185 4.29 5.71 -14.96
CA CYS A 185 2.91 5.43 -15.33
C CYS A 185 2.84 4.09 -16.05
N VAL A 186 2.31 3.08 -15.40
CA VAL A 186 2.14 1.76 -15.99
C VAL A 186 0.75 1.71 -16.60
N ALA A 187 0.60 1.48 -17.91
CA ALA A 187 -0.72 1.32 -18.52
C ALA A 187 -1.47 0.13 -17.88
N PRO A 188 -2.82 0.15 -17.84
CA PRO A 188 -3.62 -0.96 -17.32
C PRO A 188 -3.36 -2.28 -18.06
#